data_AF-A0A242PEX3-F1
#
_entry.id   AF-A0A242PEX3-F1
#
_cell.length_a   1.000
_cell.length_b   1.000
_cell.length_c   1.000
_cell.angle_alpha   90.00
_cell.angle_beta   90.00
_cell.angle_gamma   90.00
#
_symmetry.space_group_name_H-M   'P 1'
#
loop_
_entity.id
_entity.type
_entity.pdbx_description
1 polymer ?
#
loop_
_entity_poly.entity_id
_entity_poly.type
_entity_poly.pdbx_seq_one_letter_code
_entity_poly.pdbx_strand_id
1 'polypeptide(L)'
;MTQPTLEQFLDDVKNHELTIHQNNGVDRHLIFKNPNDCSQHFNITTFSNYLVITGDMGALVFSRLHDMFEFFRSDDLKINPDYWAEKIQSASYEGKIESYSEFDIDEVKRCAKEDLDDFIKGNWLSEEEEYNLREDLQRILRAEDEYEIVEAIRNFDCNDFDFTDFWEVDHRKYRYRYIWICYAIVWGIKKFDELNKE
;
A
#
# COMPACT_ATOMS: atom_id res chain seq x y z
N MET A 1 -9.58 2.72 4.15
CA MET A 1 -9.18 3.90 3.32
C MET A 1 -8.82 3.44 1.93
N THR A 2 -9.26 4.15 0.89
CA THR A 2 -8.83 3.92 -0.50
C THR A 2 -7.41 4.45 -0.70
N GLN A 3 -6.64 3.83 -1.59
CA GLN A 3 -5.31 4.33 -1.99
C GLN A 3 -5.40 5.76 -2.55
N PRO A 4 -4.35 6.60 -2.42
CA PRO A 4 -4.37 7.96 -2.93
C PRO A 4 -4.44 7.95 -4.46
N THR A 5 -5.21 8.87 -5.01
CA THR A 5 -5.17 9.20 -6.44
C THR A 5 -4.01 10.16 -6.74
N LEU A 6 -3.61 10.24 -8.01
CA LEU A 6 -2.65 11.25 -8.46
C LEU A 6 -3.11 12.68 -8.12
N GLU A 7 -4.40 12.97 -8.25
CA GLU A 7 -4.96 14.29 -7.93
C GLU A 7 -4.81 14.63 -6.44
N GLN A 8 -5.12 13.68 -5.56
CA GLN A 8 -4.93 13.84 -4.11
C GLN A 8 -3.46 14.07 -3.77
N PHE A 9 -2.56 13.26 -4.34
CA PHE A 9 -1.12 13.45 -4.15
C PHE A 9 -0.66 14.85 -4.64
N LEU A 10 -1.13 15.31 -5.80
CA LEU A 10 -0.77 16.62 -6.32
C LEU A 10 -1.29 17.76 -5.44
N ASP A 11 -2.45 17.59 -4.79
CA ASP A 11 -2.95 18.57 -3.82
C ASP A 11 -2.09 18.61 -2.56
N ASP A 12 -1.66 17.44 -2.05
CA ASP A 12 -0.76 17.31 -0.90
C ASP A 12 0.56 18.07 -1.12
N VAL A 13 1.16 17.94 -2.30
CA VAL A 13 2.49 18.50 -2.61
C VAL A 13 2.46 19.84 -3.36
N LYS A 14 1.29 20.46 -3.55
CA LYS A 14 1.14 21.66 -4.41
C LYS A 14 2.01 22.86 -4.00
N ASN A 15 2.35 22.95 -2.71
CA ASN A 15 3.17 24.02 -2.15
C ASN A 15 4.60 23.56 -1.81
N HIS A 16 4.98 22.34 -2.19
CA HIS A 16 6.32 21.84 -1.89
C HIS A 16 7.35 22.46 -2.82
N GLU A 17 8.46 22.88 -2.23
CA GLU A 17 9.63 23.39 -2.92
C GLU A 17 10.76 22.36 -2.88
N LEU A 18 11.52 22.28 -3.98
CA LEU A 18 12.72 21.45 -4.09
C LEU A 18 13.95 22.22 -3.57
N THR A 19 14.69 21.62 -2.64
CA THR A 19 16.04 22.04 -2.25
C THR A 19 17.05 20.95 -2.62
N ILE A 20 18.11 21.32 -3.35
CA ILE A 20 19.19 20.40 -3.74
C ILE A 20 20.38 20.61 -2.80
N HIS A 21 20.70 19.62 -1.98
CA HIS A 21 21.88 19.66 -1.09
C HIS A 21 23.12 19.04 -1.71
N GLN A 22 22.93 18.02 -2.55
CA GLN A 22 24.00 17.32 -3.26
C GLN A 22 23.49 16.82 -4.60
N ASN A 23 24.32 16.91 -5.63
CA ASN A 23 24.09 16.29 -6.94
C ASN A 23 25.43 16.15 -7.68
N ASN A 24 25.86 14.92 -7.96
CA ASN A 24 27.00 14.63 -8.84
C ASN A 24 26.61 13.76 -10.06
N GLY A 25 25.32 13.68 -10.36
CA GLY A 25 24.77 12.86 -11.44
C GLY A 25 24.26 11.49 -11.00
N VAL A 26 24.77 10.90 -9.90
CA VAL A 26 24.27 9.60 -9.36
C VAL A 26 23.97 9.73 -7.88
N ASP A 27 24.87 10.34 -7.12
CA ASP A 27 24.65 10.67 -5.73
C ASP A 27 23.88 12.00 -5.62
N ARG A 28 22.65 11.93 -5.13
CA ARG A 28 21.77 13.10 -4.96
C ARG A 28 21.22 13.12 -3.55
N HIS A 29 21.02 14.33 -3.02
CA HIS A 29 20.26 14.55 -1.79
C HIS A 29 19.32 15.72 -2.03
N LEU A 30 18.04 15.40 -2.18
CA LEU A 30 16.96 16.32 -2.52
C LEU A 30 15.94 16.37 -1.38
N ILE A 31 15.46 17.55 -1.04
CA ILE A 31 14.40 17.75 -0.05
C ILE A 31 13.22 18.43 -0.74
N PHE A 32 12.03 17.91 -0.49
CA PHE A 32 10.76 18.43 -0.96
C PHE A 32 9.88 18.73 0.24
N LYS A 33 9.57 20.00 0.47
CA LYS A 33 8.75 20.42 1.61
C LYS A 33 8.01 21.71 1.33
N ASN A 34 6.87 21.88 2.00
CA ASN A 34 6.24 23.19 2.12
C ASN A 34 7.13 24.08 3.02
N PRO A 35 7.47 25.33 2.64
CA PRO A 35 8.26 26.21 3.51
C PRO A 35 7.56 26.56 4.83
N ASN A 36 6.23 26.48 4.87
CA ASN A 36 5.40 26.90 5.99
C ASN A 36 4.90 25.73 6.86
N ASP A 37 5.16 24.47 6.46
CA ASP A 37 4.68 23.26 7.13
C ASP A 37 5.60 22.07 6.83
N CYS A 38 5.69 21.11 7.75
CA CYS A 38 6.40 19.86 7.57
C CYS A 38 5.52 18.67 7.17
N SER A 39 4.20 18.83 7.09
CA SER A 39 3.29 17.77 6.62
C SER A 39 3.72 17.23 5.26
N GLN A 40 3.75 15.90 5.13
CA GLN A 40 4.03 15.20 3.88
C GLN A 40 5.36 15.61 3.22
N HIS A 41 6.31 16.16 4.00
CA HIS A 41 7.66 16.42 3.49
C HIS A 41 8.34 15.09 3.18
N PHE A 42 9.24 15.09 2.20
CA PHE A 42 10.04 13.92 1.87
C PHE A 42 11.40 14.31 1.30
N ASN A 43 12.30 13.36 1.35
CA ASN A 43 13.66 13.48 0.87
C ASN A 43 13.93 12.33 -0.10
N ILE A 44 14.61 12.62 -1.22
CA ILE A 44 15.12 11.59 -2.12
C ILE A 44 16.63 11.64 -2.03
N THR A 45 17.22 10.53 -1.57
CA THR A 45 18.67 10.32 -1.59
C THR A 45 18.98 9.19 -2.55
N THR A 46 19.83 9.44 -3.53
CA THR A 46 20.35 8.39 -4.42
C THR A 46 21.83 8.20 -4.19
N PHE A 47 22.29 6.97 -4.39
CA PHE A 47 23.69 6.60 -4.55
C PHE A 47 23.74 5.37 -5.45
N SER A 48 24.93 4.93 -5.85
CA SER A 48 25.07 3.85 -6.83
C SER A 48 24.18 2.64 -6.53
N ASN A 49 23.24 2.36 -7.44
CA ASN A 49 22.26 1.27 -7.39
C ASN A 49 21.05 1.46 -6.45
N TYR A 50 20.95 2.56 -5.69
CA TYR A 50 19.93 2.73 -4.65
C TYR A 50 19.23 4.08 -4.72
N LEU A 51 17.93 4.05 -4.42
CA LEU A 51 17.12 5.22 -4.10
C LEU A 51 16.52 5.01 -2.72
N VAL A 52 16.77 5.95 -1.83
CA VAL A 52 16.20 6.02 -0.49
C VAL A 52 15.23 7.20 -0.48
N ILE A 53 13.97 6.93 -0.17
CA ILE A 53 13.00 7.96 0.15
C ILE A 53 12.71 7.93 1.64
N THR A 54 12.70 9.09 2.28
CA THR A 54 12.39 9.25 3.71
C THR A 54 11.54 10.49 3.93
N GLY A 55 10.61 10.45 4.86
CA GLY A 55 9.83 11.61 5.24
C GLY A 55 8.64 11.25 6.11
N ASP A 56 7.67 12.16 6.17
CA ASP A 56 6.46 12.02 6.97
C ASP A 56 5.61 10.80 6.55
N MET A 57 5.60 10.51 5.25
CA MET A 57 4.88 9.37 4.68
C MET A 57 5.62 8.03 4.83
N GLY A 58 6.79 8.01 5.46
CA GLY A 58 7.56 6.81 5.74
C GLY A 58 8.93 6.79 5.07
N ALA A 59 9.56 5.62 5.09
CA ALA A 59 10.88 5.41 4.51
C ALA A 59 10.93 4.09 3.74
N LEU A 60 11.45 4.14 2.51
CA LEU A 60 11.67 2.96 1.66
C LEU A 60 13.01 3.05 0.94
N VAL A 61 13.62 1.88 0.74
CA VAL A 61 14.86 1.72 -0.02
C VAL A 61 14.58 0.84 -1.23
N PHE A 62 14.91 1.34 -2.42
CA PHE A 62 14.77 0.61 -3.67
C PHE A 62 16.14 0.37 -4.30
N SER A 63 16.30 -0.75 -5.02
CA SER A 63 17.51 -1.03 -5.80
C SER A 63 17.23 -1.69 -7.14
N ARG A 64 17.83 -1.17 -8.21
CA ARG A 64 17.72 -1.76 -9.56
C ARG A 64 18.80 -1.35 -10.55
N LEU A 65 18.90 -0.05 -10.87
CA LEU A 65 19.82 0.52 -11.86
C LEU A 65 20.88 1.37 -11.17
N HIS A 66 22.04 1.53 -11.81
CA HIS A 66 23.14 2.36 -11.28
C HIS A 66 22.66 3.77 -10.93
N ASP A 67 21.94 4.41 -11.84
CA ASP A 67 21.16 5.61 -11.57
C ASP A 67 19.67 5.26 -11.43
N MET A 68 19.17 5.33 -10.20
CA MET A 68 17.77 5.03 -9.92
C MET A 68 16.80 6.11 -10.44
N PHE A 69 17.27 7.30 -10.82
CA PHE A 69 16.41 8.26 -11.53
C PHE A 69 15.99 7.70 -12.87
N GLU A 70 16.88 7.06 -13.62
CA GLU A 70 16.53 6.40 -14.89
C GLU A 70 15.43 5.35 -14.72
N PHE A 71 15.46 4.62 -13.60
CA PHE A 71 14.49 3.56 -13.31
C PHE A 71 13.07 4.09 -13.04
N PHE A 72 12.96 5.19 -12.29
CA PHE A 72 11.69 5.75 -11.86
C PHE A 72 11.18 6.91 -12.72
N ARG A 73 12.00 7.44 -13.63
CA ARG A 73 11.63 8.60 -14.45
C ARG A 73 10.33 8.34 -15.23
N SER A 74 9.40 9.29 -15.13
CA SER A 74 8.12 9.25 -15.84
C SER A 74 7.70 10.68 -16.22
N ASP A 75 7.38 10.89 -17.49
CA ASP A 75 6.93 12.20 -17.99
C ASP A 75 5.50 12.53 -17.55
N ASP A 76 4.66 11.50 -17.36
CA ASP A 76 3.23 11.58 -17.08
C ASP A 76 2.85 11.17 -15.65
N LEU A 77 3.84 11.03 -14.76
CA LEU A 77 3.67 10.63 -13.35
C LEU A 77 3.01 9.26 -13.19
N LYS A 78 3.12 8.37 -14.19
CA LYS A 78 2.68 6.98 -14.07
C LYS A 78 3.54 6.23 -13.07
N ILE A 79 2.87 5.44 -12.25
CA ILE A 79 3.49 4.55 -11.28
C ILE A 79 3.33 3.08 -11.68
N ASN A 80 4.23 2.22 -11.22
CA ASN A 80 4.12 0.77 -11.37
C ASN A 80 4.29 0.09 -10.00
N PRO A 81 3.24 0.12 -9.15
CA PRO A 81 3.34 -0.29 -7.75
C PRO A 81 3.74 -1.77 -7.59
N ASP A 82 3.18 -2.66 -8.42
CA ASP A 82 3.49 -4.09 -8.34
C ASP A 82 4.98 -4.34 -8.59
N TYR A 83 5.50 -3.81 -9.71
CA TYR A 83 6.88 -4.06 -10.09
C TYR A 83 7.89 -3.33 -9.20
N TRP A 84 7.54 -2.15 -8.68
CA TRP A 84 8.43 -1.41 -7.77
C TRP A 84 8.49 -2.03 -6.38
N ALA A 85 7.40 -2.63 -5.92
CA ALA A 85 7.37 -3.36 -4.65
C ALA A 85 8.39 -4.50 -4.65
N GLU A 86 8.57 -5.17 -5.80
CA GLU A 86 9.61 -6.18 -5.96
C GLU A 86 11.03 -5.64 -5.75
N LYS A 87 11.27 -4.33 -5.93
CA LYS A 87 12.62 -3.72 -5.84
C LYS A 87 12.92 -3.13 -4.47
N ILE A 88 11.95 -3.16 -3.55
CA ILE A 88 12.15 -2.78 -2.15
C ILE A 88 13.18 -3.71 -1.51
N GLN A 89 14.14 -3.09 -0.81
CA GLN A 89 15.13 -3.76 0.01
C GLN A 89 14.65 -3.78 1.46
N SER A 90 14.71 -4.94 2.11
CA SER A 90 14.31 -5.12 3.50
C SER A 90 15.14 -6.23 4.15
N ALA A 91 15.12 -6.28 5.48
CA ALA A 91 15.85 -7.28 6.26
C ALA A 91 15.23 -8.69 6.15
N SER A 92 13.95 -8.78 5.84
CA SER A 92 13.25 -10.05 5.60
C SER A 92 12.21 -9.94 4.49
N TYR A 93 11.71 -11.09 4.03
CA TYR A 93 10.65 -11.14 3.04
C TYR A 93 9.33 -10.57 3.58
N GLU A 94 9.00 -10.90 4.82
CA GLU A 94 7.80 -10.41 5.52
C GLU A 94 7.88 -8.90 5.72
N GLY A 95 9.03 -8.39 6.19
CA GLY A 95 9.25 -6.96 6.35
C GLY A 95 9.21 -6.20 5.03
N LYS A 96 9.49 -6.86 3.90
CA LYS A 96 9.28 -6.27 2.58
C LYS A 96 7.79 -6.18 2.25
N ILE A 97 7.04 -7.28 2.37
CA ILE A 97 5.60 -7.30 2.10
C ILE A 97 4.87 -6.25 2.95
N GLU A 98 5.13 -6.24 4.26
CA GLU A 98 4.51 -5.31 5.19
C GLU A 98 4.85 -3.84 4.91
N SER A 99 5.94 -3.55 4.20
CA SER A 99 6.31 -2.18 3.85
C SER A 99 5.43 -1.58 2.75
N TYR A 100 4.82 -2.40 1.89
CA TYR A 100 4.04 -1.94 0.74
C TYR A 100 2.59 -2.40 0.74
N SER A 101 2.25 -3.49 1.43
CA SER A 101 0.88 -4.02 1.49
C SER A 101 0.39 -4.25 2.92
N GLU A 102 -0.92 -4.33 3.05
CA GLU A 102 -1.63 -4.61 4.29
C GLU A 102 -2.87 -5.46 4.01
N PHE A 103 -3.29 -6.22 5.03
CA PHE A 103 -4.50 -7.03 4.96
C PHE A 103 -5.75 -6.16 4.86
N ASP A 104 -6.60 -6.42 3.86
CA ASP A 104 -7.83 -5.66 3.64
C ASP A 104 -8.97 -6.19 4.50
N ILE A 105 -8.93 -5.83 5.80
CA ILE A 105 -9.93 -6.22 6.80
C ILE A 105 -11.36 -5.89 6.34
N ASP A 106 -11.56 -4.70 5.77
CA ASP A 106 -12.89 -4.24 5.37
C ASP A 106 -13.44 -5.08 4.22
N GLU A 107 -12.60 -5.36 3.22
CA GLU A 107 -12.97 -6.17 2.07
C GLU A 107 -13.22 -7.62 2.47
N VAL A 108 -12.38 -8.20 3.31
CA VAL A 108 -12.57 -9.57 3.82
C VAL A 108 -13.88 -9.70 4.58
N LYS A 109 -14.20 -8.74 5.45
CA LYS A 109 -15.48 -8.73 6.18
C LYS A 109 -16.68 -8.60 5.23
N ARG A 110 -16.52 -7.83 4.15
CA ARG A 110 -17.55 -7.68 3.11
C ARG A 110 -17.77 -9.00 2.37
N CYS A 111 -16.70 -9.63 1.88
CA CYS A 111 -16.74 -10.93 1.19
C CYS A 111 -17.32 -12.02 2.10
N ALA A 112 -16.83 -12.15 3.33
CA ALA A 112 -17.33 -13.16 4.27
C ALA A 112 -18.84 -13.03 4.54
N LYS A 113 -19.36 -11.80 4.58
CA LYS A 113 -20.79 -11.55 4.70
C LYS A 113 -21.56 -11.96 3.44
N GLU A 114 -21.05 -11.60 2.26
CA GLU A 114 -21.67 -11.92 0.98
C GLU A 114 -21.73 -13.43 0.73
N ASP A 115 -20.62 -14.13 0.98
CA ASP A 115 -20.54 -15.59 0.85
C ASP A 115 -21.58 -16.28 1.74
N LEU A 116 -21.71 -15.83 3.00
CA LEU A 116 -22.69 -16.39 3.90
C LEU A 116 -24.13 -16.05 3.50
N ASP A 117 -24.40 -14.80 3.11
CA ASP A 117 -25.74 -14.37 2.68
C ASP A 117 -26.18 -15.14 1.42
N ASP A 118 -25.26 -15.46 0.51
CA ASP A 118 -25.54 -16.24 -0.68
C ASP A 118 -25.74 -17.73 -0.37
N PHE A 119 -24.96 -18.28 0.58
CA PHE A 119 -25.21 -19.63 1.10
C PHE A 119 -26.60 -19.74 1.73
N ILE A 120 -26.99 -18.79 2.59
CA ILE A 120 -28.30 -18.80 3.26
C ILE A 120 -29.44 -18.72 2.23
N LYS A 121 -29.33 -17.86 1.21
CA LYS A 121 -30.36 -17.77 0.15
C LYS A 121 -30.44 -19.04 -0.70
N GLY A 122 -29.33 -19.73 -0.89
CA GLY A 122 -29.23 -20.92 -1.73
C GLY A 122 -29.67 -22.22 -1.05
N ASN A 123 -29.77 -22.23 0.28
CA ASN A 123 -30.03 -23.44 1.07
C ASN A 123 -31.32 -23.34 1.88
N TRP A 124 -31.96 -24.49 2.11
CA TRP A 124 -33.13 -24.56 2.99
C TRP A 124 -32.67 -24.78 4.43
N LEU A 125 -32.58 -23.69 5.19
CA LEU A 125 -32.14 -23.68 6.60
C LEU A 125 -33.33 -23.47 7.54
N SER A 126 -33.24 -24.03 8.73
CA SER A 126 -34.10 -23.67 9.86
C SER A 126 -33.69 -22.32 10.46
N GLU A 127 -34.60 -21.71 11.23
CA GLU A 127 -34.33 -20.43 11.90
C GLU A 127 -33.14 -20.52 12.87
N GLU A 128 -32.93 -21.68 13.52
CA GLU A 128 -31.81 -21.91 14.42
C GLU A 128 -30.47 -22.01 13.67
N GLU A 129 -30.46 -22.69 12.52
CA GLU A 129 -29.29 -22.81 11.65
C GLU A 129 -28.88 -21.45 11.07
N GLU A 130 -29.84 -20.67 10.58
CA GLU A 130 -29.57 -19.30 10.10
C GLU A 130 -29.06 -18.41 11.23
N TYR A 131 -29.65 -18.50 12.43
CA TYR A 131 -29.23 -17.71 13.58
C TYR A 131 -27.78 -18.02 13.99
N ASN A 132 -27.42 -19.30 14.11
CA ASN A 132 -26.07 -19.73 14.49
C ASN A 132 -25.02 -19.26 13.47
N LEU A 133 -25.31 -19.41 12.17
CA LEU A 133 -24.44 -18.92 11.10
C LEU A 133 -24.20 -17.41 11.20
N ARG A 134 -25.26 -16.63 11.44
CA ARG A 134 -25.16 -15.17 11.58
C ARG A 134 -24.44 -14.73 12.84
N GLU A 135 -24.59 -15.45 13.95
CA GLU A 135 -23.85 -15.21 15.19
C GLU A 135 -22.36 -15.51 15.02
N ASP A 136 -21.99 -16.62 14.37
CA ASP A 136 -20.57 -16.94 14.13
C ASP A 136 -19.92 -15.93 13.16
N LEU A 137 -20.65 -15.44 12.15
CA LEU A 137 -20.18 -14.34 11.31
C LEU A 137 -19.83 -13.08 12.14
N GLN A 138 -20.53 -12.82 13.25
CA GLN A 138 -20.19 -11.66 14.10
C GLN A 138 -18.77 -11.74 14.66
N ARG A 139 -18.18 -12.93 14.82
CA ARG A 139 -16.81 -13.09 15.29
C ARG A 139 -15.82 -12.55 14.27
N ILE A 140 -16.04 -12.85 12.99
CA ILE A 140 -15.28 -12.30 11.86
C ILE A 140 -15.50 -10.78 11.76
N LEU A 141 -16.75 -10.32 11.86
CA LEU A 141 -17.07 -8.90 11.72
C LEU A 141 -16.52 -8.03 12.86
N ARG A 142 -16.36 -8.58 14.06
CA ARG A 142 -15.81 -7.89 15.24
C ARG A 142 -14.28 -7.93 15.31
N ALA A 143 -13.63 -8.83 14.58
CA ALA A 143 -12.18 -8.95 14.58
C ALA A 143 -11.49 -7.65 14.15
N GLU A 144 -10.42 -7.25 14.84
CA GLU A 144 -9.74 -5.97 14.65
C GLU A 144 -8.47 -6.09 13.80
N ASP A 145 -7.93 -7.31 13.64
CA ASP A 145 -6.72 -7.56 12.88
C ASP A 145 -6.77 -8.85 12.04
N GLU A 146 -5.73 -9.05 11.22
CA GLU A 146 -5.58 -10.23 10.35
C GLU A 146 -5.58 -11.54 11.16
N TYR A 147 -4.95 -11.55 12.33
CA TYR A 147 -4.84 -12.76 13.15
C TYR A 147 -6.21 -13.18 13.68
N GLU A 148 -6.98 -12.25 14.24
CA GLU A 148 -8.32 -12.52 14.75
C GLU A 148 -9.28 -12.97 13.64
N ILE A 149 -9.18 -12.39 12.44
CA ILE A 149 -9.99 -12.80 11.28
C ILE A 149 -9.64 -14.22 10.85
N VAL A 150 -8.34 -14.49 10.67
CA VAL A 150 -7.84 -15.82 10.25
C VAL A 150 -8.22 -16.88 11.27
N GLU A 151 -8.15 -16.57 12.56
CA GLU A 151 -8.59 -17.46 13.64
C GLU A 151 -10.10 -17.70 13.60
N ALA A 152 -10.91 -16.64 13.44
CA ALA A 152 -12.36 -16.74 13.37
C ALA A 152 -12.83 -17.57 12.16
N ILE A 153 -12.21 -17.37 10.99
CA ILE A 153 -12.50 -18.13 9.77
C ILE A 153 -12.09 -19.60 9.91
N ARG A 154 -10.90 -19.87 10.45
CA ARG A 154 -10.41 -21.24 10.63
C ARG A 154 -11.28 -22.05 11.60
N ASN A 155 -11.84 -21.40 12.61
CA ASN A 155 -12.70 -22.03 13.61
C ASN A 155 -14.20 -21.96 13.25
N PHE A 156 -14.53 -21.52 12.02
CA PHE A 156 -15.90 -21.51 11.55
C PHE A 156 -16.31 -22.95 11.22
N ASP A 157 -17.27 -23.50 11.98
CA ASP A 157 -17.77 -24.86 11.83
C ASP A 157 -19.29 -24.85 12.00
N CYS A 158 -20.01 -24.69 10.89
CA CYS A 158 -21.46 -24.63 10.92
C CYS A 158 -22.10 -25.11 9.60
N ASN A 159 -22.96 -26.12 9.69
CA ASN A 159 -23.93 -26.52 8.66
C ASN A 159 -23.37 -26.66 7.23
N ASP A 160 -22.27 -27.40 7.07
CA ASP A 160 -21.60 -27.67 5.79
C ASP A 160 -21.11 -26.41 5.03
N PHE A 161 -21.19 -25.22 5.64
CA PHE A 161 -20.60 -24.00 5.11
C PHE A 161 -19.20 -23.80 5.65
N ASP A 162 -18.26 -23.53 4.76
CA ASP A 162 -16.92 -23.09 5.08
C ASP A 162 -16.49 -21.94 4.16
N PHE A 163 -15.40 -21.29 4.53
CA PHE A 163 -14.78 -20.23 3.72
C PHE A 163 -13.58 -20.81 2.94
N THR A 164 -13.78 -21.84 2.10
CA THR A 164 -12.69 -22.38 1.28
C THR A 164 -12.01 -21.31 0.42
N ASP A 165 -12.82 -20.45 -0.21
CA ASP A 165 -12.36 -19.43 -1.15
C ASP A 165 -11.48 -18.37 -0.46
N PHE A 166 -11.66 -18.17 0.84
CA PHE A 166 -10.81 -17.27 1.63
C PHE A 166 -9.33 -17.67 1.57
N TRP A 167 -9.02 -18.95 1.48
CA TRP A 167 -7.63 -19.43 1.44
C TRP A 167 -7.01 -19.42 0.04
N GLU A 168 -7.81 -19.21 -1.00
CA GLU A 168 -7.36 -19.22 -2.41
C GLU A 168 -7.02 -17.83 -2.95
N VAL A 169 -7.45 -16.77 -2.25
CA VAL A 169 -7.34 -15.38 -2.70
C VAL A 169 -6.34 -14.59 -1.83
N ASP A 170 -5.58 -13.69 -2.45
CA ASP A 170 -4.76 -12.71 -1.74
C ASP A 170 -5.64 -11.54 -1.27
N HIS A 171 -5.80 -11.40 0.04
CA HIS A 171 -6.61 -10.35 0.67
C HIS A 171 -5.80 -9.09 0.98
N ARG A 172 -4.61 -8.95 0.41
CA ARG A 172 -3.75 -7.78 0.66
C ARG A 172 -3.99 -6.70 -0.39
N LYS A 173 -3.94 -5.45 0.08
CA LYS A 173 -3.95 -4.26 -0.75
C LYS A 173 -2.69 -3.45 -0.54
N TYR A 174 -2.36 -2.55 -1.47
CA TYR A 174 -1.29 -1.58 -1.22
C TYR A 174 -1.65 -0.63 -0.09
N ARG A 175 -0.68 -0.39 0.79
CA ARG A 175 -0.76 0.65 1.81
C ARG A 175 -0.89 2.01 1.14
N TYR A 176 -1.72 2.87 1.71
CA TYR A 176 -1.88 4.26 1.26
C TYR A 176 -0.52 4.97 1.09
N ARG A 177 0.33 4.86 2.12
CA ARG A 177 1.66 5.50 2.16
C ARG A 177 2.60 5.00 1.08
N TYR A 178 2.50 3.72 0.70
CA TYR A 178 3.33 3.14 -0.35
C TYR A 178 2.99 3.75 -1.72
N ILE A 179 1.70 3.81 -2.07
CA ILE A 179 1.25 4.44 -3.31
C ILE A 179 1.62 5.94 -3.32
N TRP A 180 1.46 6.62 -2.19
CA TRP A 180 1.89 8.00 -2.04
C TRP A 180 3.39 8.17 -2.31
N ILE A 181 4.23 7.30 -1.75
CA ILE A 181 5.69 7.28 -1.99
C ILE A 181 6.00 7.05 -3.48
N CYS A 182 5.28 6.14 -4.16
CA CYS A 182 5.46 5.92 -5.59
C CYS A 182 5.24 7.21 -6.39
N TYR A 183 4.19 7.97 -6.08
CA TYR A 183 3.94 9.27 -6.69
C TYR A 183 5.01 10.30 -6.32
N ALA A 184 5.44 10.34 -5.05
CA ALA A 184 6.47 11.25 -4.57
C ALA A 184 7.81 11.08 -5.31
N ILE A 185 8.20 9.84 -5.60
CA ILE A 185 9.42 9.54 -6.36
C ILE A 185 9.32 10.10 -7.78
N VAL A 186 8.27 9.74 -8.53
CA VAL A 186 8.14 10.19 -9.94
C VAL A 186 7.98 11.70 -10.05
N TRP A 187 7.21 12.30 -9.15
CA TRP A 187 7.02 13.75 -9.10
C TRP A 187 8.30 14.48 -8.70
N GLY A 188 9.02 13.97 -7.71
CA GLY A 188 10.29 14.55 -7.25
C GLY A 188 11.36 14.54 -8.35
N ILE A 189 11.47 13.42 -9.09
CA ILE A 189 12.37 13.32 -10.25
C ILE A 189 11.96 14.30 -11.34
N LYS A 190 10.66 14.40 -11.66
CA LYS A 190 10.15 15.34 -12.65
C LYS A 190 10.47 16.80 -12.27
N LYS A 191 10.26 17.18 -11.01
CA LYS A 191 10.60 18.52 -10.50
C LYS A 191 12.09 18.83 -10.59
N PHE A 192 12.92 17.85 -10.28
CA PHE A 192 14.36 17.95 -10.47
C PHE A 192 14.72 18.14 -11.95
N ASP A 193 14.14 17.36 -12.86
CA ASP A 193 14.41 17.48 -14.29
C ASP A 193 13.92 18.82 -14.87
N GLU A 194 12.77 19.34 -14.41
CA GLU A 194 12.24 20.66 -14.80
C GLU A 194 13.20 21.80 -14.42
N LEU A 195 13.85 21.71 -13.26
CA LEU A 195 14.81 22.72 -12.79
C LEU A 195 16.16 22.65 -13.53
N ASN A 196 16.54 21.50 -14.07
CA ASN A 196 17.82 21.28 -14.75
C ASN A 196 17.71 21.26 -16.29
N LYS A 197 16.59 21.75 -16.86
CA LYS A 197 16.37 21.88 -18.31
C LYS A 197 16.85 23.22 -18.89
N GLU A 198 17.52 24.06 -18.10
CA GLU A 198 18.24 25.27 -18.53
C GLU A 198 19.73 25.00 -18.76
#